data_AF-A0A947F1S1-F1
#
_entry.id   AF-A0A947F1S1-F1
#
_cell.length_a   1.000
_cell.length_b   1.000
_cell.length_c   1.000
_cell.angle_alpha   90.00
_cell.angle_beta   90.00
_cell.angle_gamma   90.00
#
_symmetry.space_group_name_H-M   'P 1'
#
loop_
_entity.id
_entity.type
_entity.pdbx_description
1 polymer ?
#
loop_
_entity_poly.entity_id
_entity_poly.type
_entity_poly.pdbx_seq_one_letter_code
_entity_poly.pdbx_strand_id
1 'polypeptide(L)'
;MDFGLLIILYYGILHALGPDHLSAIALFSIGKDKKETFMLSLLFAVGHGTMLYLLALFVGQIANESILQYGDTISSAVIVLMGLYLVYLAVTNKIRVDHHKHASDQHTHIYYKDAHLHDKSMLLSLGLL
;
A
#
# COMPACT_ATOMS: atom_id res chain seq x y z
N MET A 1 24.81 0.65 -24.52
CA MET A 1 24.09 -0.45 -23.84
C MET A 1 24.08 -0.28 -22.33
N ASP A 2 25.15 0.22 -21.72
CA ASP A 2 25.29 0.31 -20.26
C ASP A 2 24.27 1.21 -19.55
N PHE A 3 23.86 2.32 -20.18
CA PHE A 3 22.87 3.24 -19.61
C PHE A 3 21.45 2.65 -19.53
N GLY A 4 21.07 1.77 -20.47
CA GLY A 4 19.74 1.16 -20.48
C GLY A 4 19.52 0.22 -19.30
N LEU A 5 20.54 -0.58 -18.98
CA LEU A 5 20.51 -1.48 -17.82
C LEU A 5 20.44 -0.71 -16.50
N LEU A 6 21.16 0.42 -16.39
CA LEU A 6 21.08 1.32 -15.23
C LEU A 6 19.68 1.91 -15.06
N ILE A 7 19.03 2.32 -16.14
CA ILE A 7 17.66 2.86 -16.09
C ILE A 7 16.66 1.78 -15.67
N ILE A 8 16.73 0.58 -16.23
CA ILE A 8 15.85 -0.54 -15.86
C ILE A 8 16.07 -0.92 -14.39
N LEU A 9 17.32 -1.00 -13.94
CA LEU A 9 17.65 -1.25 -12.53
C LEU A 9 17.07 -0.16 -11.62
N TYR A 10 17.25 1.11 -11.98
CA TYR A 10 16.71 2.24 -11.23
C TYR A 10 15.18 2.19 -11.12
N TYR A 11 14.47 1.93 -12.22
CA TYR A 11 13.02 1.74 -12.20
C TYR A 11 12.60 0.53 -11.36
N GLY A 12 13.36 -0.57 -11.39
CA GLY A 12 13.13 -1.72 -10.52
C GLY A 12 13.26 -1.38 -9.04
N ILE A 13 14.29 -0.61 -8.66
CA ILE A 13 14.48 -0.14 -7.28
C ILE A 13 13.33 0.80 -6.87
N LEU A 14 12.95 1.74 -7.73
CA LEU A 14 11.83 2.65 -7.46
C LEU A 14 10.51 1.89 -7.29
N HIS A 15 10.24 0.90 -8.14
CA HIS A 15 9.04 0.08 -8.06
C HIS A 15 8.99 -0.76 -6.78
N ALA A 16 10.12 -1.35 -6.37
CA ALA A 16 10.21 -2.11 -5.11
C ALA A 16 9.96 -1.25 -3.85
N LEU A 17 10.18 0.07 -3.96
CA LEU A 17 9.84 1.06 -2.92
C LEU A 17 8.44 1.65 -3.11
N GLY A 18 7.64 1.09 -4.01
CA GLY A 18 6.27 1.48 -4.26
C GLY A 18 5.36 1.29 -3.04
N PRO A 19 4.25 2.05 -2.96
CA PRO A 19 3.33 2.01 -1.82
C PRO A 19 2.70 0.63 -1.59
N ASP A 20 2.52 -0.16 -2.65
CA ASP A 20 2.06 -1.55 -2.63
C ASP A 20 3.07 -2.48 -1.94
N HIS A 21 4.35 -2.35 -2.24
CA HIS A 21 5.42 -3.14 -1.62
C HIS A 21 5.68 -2.70 -0.17
N LEU A 22 5.62 -1.40 0.10
CA LEU A 22 5.72 -0.86 1.46
C LEU A 22 4.62 -1.41 2.38
N SER A 23 3.43 -1.70 1.86
CA SER A 23 2.36 -2.33 2.63
C SER A 23 2.72 -3.75 3.09
N ALA A 24 3.34 -4.55 2.21
CA ALA A 24 3.84 -5.88 2.55
C ALA A 24 5.03 -5.81 3.54
N ILE A 25 5.95 -4.85 3.33
CA ILE A 25 7.09 -4.62 4.24
C ILE A 25 6.59 -4.18 5.62
N ALA A 26 5.59 -3.31 5.70
CA ALA A 26 4.98 -2.88 6.95
C ALA A 26 4.37 -4.06 7.70
N LEU A 27 3.69 -4.96 6.99
CA LEU A 27 3.14 -6.18 7.57
C LEU A 27 4.25 -7.07 8.17
N PHE A 28 5.38 -7.24 7.47
CA PHE A 28 6.56 -7.92 8.02
C PHE A 28 7.19 -7.20 9.22
N SER A 29 7.17 -5.86 9.21
CA SER A 29 7.82 -5.04 10.24
C SER A 29 7.03 -4.93 11.55
N ILE A 30 5.71 -5.15 11.55
CA ILE A 30 4.86 -5.03 12.74
C ILE A 30 5.06 -6.21 13.73
N GLY A 31 5.78 -7.27 13.33
CA GLY A 31 6.27 -8.28 14.27
C GLY A 31 5.22 -9.25 14.81
N LYS A 32 4.11 -9.47 14.08
CA LYS A 32 3.13 -10.53 14.37
C LYS A 32 3.71 -11.93 14.12
N ASP A 33 2.93 -12.97 14.40
CA ASP A 33 3.28 -14.37 14.11
C ASP A 33 3.84 -14.50 12.67
N LYS A 34 5.01 -15.15 12.55
CA LYS A 34 5.71 -15.34 11.28
C LYS A 34 4.85 -16.09 10.26
N LYS A 35 4.04 -17.06 10.71
CA LYS A 35 3.19 -17.86 9.84
C LYS A 35 2.03 -17.04 9.28
N GLU A 36 1.38 -16.25 10.12
CA GLU A 36 0.29 -15.37 9.72
C GLU A 36 0.80 -14.30 8.75
N THR A 37 1.91 -13.65 9.10
CA THR A 37 2.55 -12.61 8.27
C THR A 37 2.94 -13.12 6.89
N PHE A 38 3.55 -14.32 6.83
CA PHE A 38 3.91 -14.96 5.57
C PHE A 38 2.68 -15.30 4.73
N MET A 39 1.65 -15.87 5.36
CA MET A 39 0.41 -16.25 4.67
C MET A 39 -0.29 -15.01 4.11
N LEU A 40 -0.45 -13.95 4.90
CA LEU A 40 -1.08 -12.71 4.45
C LEU A 40 -0.28 -12.04 3.32
N SER A 41 1.05 -12.06 3.40
CA SER A 41 1.92 -11.54 2.33
C SER A 41 1.79 -12.34 1.03
N LEU A 42 1.67 -13.67 1.13
CA LEU A 42 1.45 -14.53 -0.02
C LEU A 42 0.07 -14.28 -0.65
N LEU A 43 -0.99 -14.19 0.16
CA LEU A 43 -2.32 -13.84 -0.32
C LEU A 43 -2.34 -12.46 -0.99
N PHE A 44 -1.65 -11.47 -0.41
CA PHE A 44 -1.50 -10.16 -1.02
C PHE A 44 -0.79 -10.24 -2.37
N ALA A 45 0.35 -10.93 -2.46
CA ALA A 45 1.10 -11.06 -3.71
C ALA A 45 0.28 -11.74 -4.81
N VAL A 46 -0.43 -12.84 -4.48
CA VAL A 46 -1.28 -13.56 -5.43
C VAL A 46 -2.48 -12.70 -5.84
N GLY A 47 -3.17 -12.06 -4.89
CA GLY A 47 -4.34 -11.24 -5.17
C GLY A 47 -3.99 -10.00 -5.98
N HIS A 48 -2.94 -9.29 -5.59
CA HIS A 48 -2.42 -8.11 -6.29
C HIS A 48 -1.98 -8.45 -7.71
N GLY A 49 -1.14 -9.49 -7.88
CA GLY A 49 -0.68 -9.93 -9.20
C GLY A 49 -1.84 -10.39 -10.10
N THR A 50 -2.78 -11.16 -9.55
CA THR A 50 -3.97 -11.61 -10.29
C THR A 50 -4.84 -10.44 -10.73
N MET A 51 -5.08 -9.46 -9.85
CA MET A 51 -5.89 -8.30 -10.18
C MET A 51 -5.24 -7.43 -11.25
N LEU A 52 -3.92 -7.20 -11.16
CA LEU A 52 -3.17 -6.49 -12.20
C LEU A 52 -3.26 -7.21 -13.55
N TYR A 53 -3.12 -8.53 -13.56
CA TYR A 53 -3.24 -9.32 -14.79
C TYR A 53 -4.63 -9.22 -15.42
N LEU A 54 -5.70 -9.36 -14.62
CA LEU A 54 -7.07 -9.25 -15.10
C LEU A 54 -7.38 -7.84 -15.62
N LEU A 55 -6.92 -6.80 -14.91
CA LEU A 55 -7.06 -5.42 -15.37
C LEU A 55 -6.29 -5.18 -16.66
N ALA A 56 -5.08 -5.72 -16.81
CA ALA A 56 -4.31 -5.58 -18.04
C ALA A 56 -5.04 -6.22 -19.24
N LEU A 57 -5.63 -7.41 -19.06
CA LEU A 57 -6.46 -8.03 -20.10
C LEU A 57 -7.67 -7.17 -20.45
N PHE A 58 -8.36 -6.64 -19.44
CA PHE A 58 -9.54 -5.80 -19.64
C PHE A 58 -9.19 -4.49 -20.36
N VAL A 59 -8.21 -3.75 -19.85
CA VAL A 59 -7.74 -2.48 -20.42
C VAL A 59 -7.21 -2.71 -21.84
N GLY A 60 -6.50 -3.81 -22.09
CA GLY A 60 -6.00 -4.15 -23.42
C GLY A 60 -7.08 -4.35 -24.49
N GLN A 61 -8.32 -4.67 -24.11
CA GLN A 61 -9.43 -4.79 -25.05
C GLN A 61 -10.12 -3.45 -25.36
N ILE A 62 -10.09 -2.50 -24.43
CA ILE A 62 -10.86 -1.25 -24.52
C ILE A 62 -10.01 -0.02 -24.83
N ALA A 63 -8.71 -0.06 -24.51
CA ALA A 63 -7.88 1.13 -24.54
C ALA A 63 -7.30 1.35 -25.94
N ASN A 64 -7.57 2.53 -26.48
CA ASN A 64 -6.84 3.07 -27.62
C ASN A 64 -5.49 3.63 -27.13
N GLU A 65 -4.52 3.71 -28.04
CA GLU A 65 -3.17 4.22 -27.80
C GLU A 65 -3.19 5.60 -27.16
N SER A 66 -4.18 6.45 -27.47
CA SER A 66 -4.42 7.76 -26.85
C SER A 66 -4.76 7.71 -25.35
N ILE A 67 -5.46 6.67 -24.89
CA ILE A 67 -5.84 6.51 -23.49
C ILE A 67 -4.66 5.97 -22.68
N LEU A 68 -3.88 5.05 -23.27
CA LEU A 68 -2.71 4.45 -22.63
C LEU A 68 -1.65 5.50 -22.24
N GLN A 69 -1.46 6.53 -23.07
CA GLN A 69 -0.49 7.63 -22.81
C GLN A 69 -0.79 8.41 -21.53
N TYR A 70 -2.07 8.55 -21.18
CA TYR A 70 -2.48 9.27 -19.98
C TYR A 70 -2.36 8.41 -18.71
N GLY A 71 -2.24 7.08 -18.84
CA GLY A 71 -2.15 6.16 -17.72
C GLY A 71 -1.02 6.52 -16.75
N ASP A 72 0.17 6.79 -17.27
CA ASP A 72 1.34 7.16 -16.48
C ASP A 72 1.17 8.50 -15.75
N THR A 73 0.54 9.47 -16.43
CA THR A 73 0.28 10.80 -15.85
C THR A 73 -0.76 10.72 -14.73
N ILE A 74 -1.82 9.95 -14.93
CA ILE A 74 -2.87 9.75 -13.91
C ILE A 74 -2.30 8.97 -12.72
N SER A 75 -1.56 7.89 -12.97
CA SER A 75 -0.94 7.07 -11.93
C SER A 75 0.03 7.89 -11.07
N SER A 76 0.94 8.64 -11.71
CA SER A 76 1.89 9.51 -10.99
C SER A 76 1.18 10.60 -10.19
N ALA A 77 0.13 11.23 -10.74
CA ALA A 77 -0.66 12.22 -10.01
C ALA A 77 -1.32 11.62 -8.76
N VAL A 78 -1.93 10.44 -8.87
CA VAL A 78 -2.58 9.76 -7.73
C VAL A 78 -1.56 9.41 -6.64
N ILE A 79 -0.38 8.88 -7.00
CA ILE A 79 0.68 8.54 -6.04
C ILE A 79 1.17 9.80 -5.32
N VAL A 80 1.43 10.88 -6.05
CA VAL A 80 1.88 12.15 -5.45
C VAL A 80 0.82 12.73 -4.51
N LEU A 81 -0.45 12.74 -4.94
CA LEU A 81 -1.55 13.22 -4.11
C LEU A 81 -1.72 12.38 -2.83
N MET A 82 -1.59 11.06 -2.93
CA MET A 82 -1.64 10.17 -1.76
C MET A 82 -0.48 10.44 -0.80
N GLY A 83 0.73 10.64 -1.32
CA GLY A 83 1.91 11.01 -0.52
C GLY A 83 1.71 12.35 0.20
N LEU A 84 1.26 13.38 -0.51
CA LEU A 84 0.93 14.68 0.08
C LEU A 84 -0.16 14.58 1.13
N TYR A 85 -1.17 13.75 0.90
CA TYR A 85 -2.24 13.50 1.87
C TYR A 85 -1.73 12.86 3.15
N LEU A 86 -0.83 11.87 3.07
CA LEU A 86 -0.20 11.27 4.26
C LEU A 86 0.65 12.29 5.03
N VAL A 87 1.42 13.12 4.33
CA VAL A 87 2.18 14.22 4.95
C VAL A 87 1.26 15.21 5.65
N TYR A 88 0.15 15.60 5.00
CA TYR A 88 -0.87 16.46 5.60
C TYR A 88 -1.45 15.85 6.88
N LEU A 89 -1.81 14.56 6.87
CA LEU A 89 -2.33 13.87 8.04
C LEU A 89 -1.33 13.83 9.20
N ALA A 90 -0.04 13.64 8.90
CA ALA A 90 1.03 13.65 9.90
C ALA A 90 1.25 15.07 10.49
N VAL A 91 1.39 16.08 9.64
CA VAL A 91 1.64 17.48 10.06
C VAL A 91 0.46 18.06 10.85
N THR A 92 -0.77 17.69 10.50
CA THR A 92 -1.97 18.13 11.24
C THR A 92 -2.24 17.33 12.51
N ASN A 93 -1.33 16.43 12.92
CA ASN A 93 -1.50 15.53 14.07
C ASN A 93 -2.82 14.72 14.02
N LYS A 94 -3.31 14.44 12.81
CA LYS A 94 -4.49 13.60 12.60
C LYS A 94 -4.16 12.12 12.81
N ILE A 95 -2.93 11.71 12.51
CA ILE A 95 -2.36 10.40 12.85
C ILE A 95 -1.47 10.58 14.08
N ARG A 96 -1.81 9.92 15.19
CA ARG A 96 -0.96 9.85 16.39
C ARG A 96 -0.46 8.43 16.61
N VAL A 97 0.79 8.33 17.04
CA VAL A 97 1.47 7.09 17.37
C VAL A 97 1.84 7.16 18.84
N ASP A 98 1.05 6.52 19.70
CA ASP A 98 1.32 6.47 21.14
C ASP A 98 1.92 5.12 21.53
N HIS A 99 2.95 5.17 22.37
CA HIS A 99 3.60 3.97 22.91
C HIS A 99 3.08 3.71 24.32
N HIS A 100 2.36 2.60 24.50
CA HIS A 100 1.91 2.15 25.82
C HIS A 100 2.79 0.98 26.28
N LYS A 101 3.35 1.10 27.48
CA LYS A 101 4.02 -0.01 28.18
C LYS A 101 3.04 -0.60 29.19
N HIS A 102 2.61 -1.84 28.97
CA HIS A 102 2.03 -2.68 30.02
C HIS A 102 3.15 -3.54 30.62
N ALA A 103 2.94 -4.04 31.85
CA ALA A 103 3.97 -4.66 32.69
C ALA A 103 4.71 -5.87 32.06
N SER A 104 4.20 -6.47 30.98
CA SER A 104 4.87 -7.55 30.24
C SER A 104 5.03 -7.33 28.73
N ASP A 105 4.39 -6.31 28.14
CA ASP A 105 4.37 -6.11 26.68
C ASP A 105 4.31 -4.62 26.30
N GLN A 106 5.12 -4.26 25.30
CA GLN A 106 5.19 -2.91 24.76
C GLN A 106 4.51 -2.91 23.38
N HIS A 107 3.42 -2.15 23.24
CA HIS A 107 2.73 -2.03 21.95
C HIS A 107 2.47 -0.58 21.59
N THR A 108 2.37 -0.34 20.29
CA THR A 108 2.23 0.99 19.69
C THR A 108 0.83 1.10 19.10
N HIS A 109 0.06 2.09 19.54
CA HIS A 109 -1.26 2.40 18.97
C HIS A 109 -1.12 3.50 17.93
N ILE A 110 -1.58 3.23 16.71
CA ILE A 110 -1.73 4.24 15.67
C ILE A 110 -3.22 4.53 15.57
N TYR A 111 -3.65 5.74 15.93
CA TYR A 111 -5.06 6.11 15.91
C TYR A 111 -5.30 7.48 15.27
N TYR A 112 -6.49 7.61 14.68
CA TYR A 112 -6.97 8.86 14.10
C TYR A 112 -7.80 9.62 15.15
N LYS A 113 -7.52 10.91 15.35
CA LYS A 113 -8.13 11.73 16.41
C LYS A 113 -9.67 11.75 16.39
N ASP A 114 -10.29 11.60 15.22
CA ASP A 114 -11.75 11.66 15.01
C ASP A 114 -12.37 10.30 14.60
N ALA A 115 -11.67 9.18 14.81
CA ALA A 115 -12.19 7.85 14.46
C ALA A 115 -13.19 7.33 15.52
N HIS A 116 -14.40 7.90 15.52
CA HIS A 116 -15.57 7.18 16.01
C HIS A 116 -15.91 6.06 15.02
N LEU A 117 -15.19 4.94 15.08
CA LEU A 117 -15.53 3.72 14.35
C LEU A 117 -16.76 3.07 15.00
N HIS A 118 -17.94 3.57 14.64
CA HIS A 118 -19.23 3.06 15.09
C HIS A 118 -19.92 2.15 14.07
N ASP A 119 -19.20 1.55 13.13
CA ASP A 119 -19.85 0.69 12.14
C ASP A 119 -19.13 -0.64 11.90
N LYS A 120 -19.85 -1.72 12.19
CA LYS A 120 -19.46 -3.12 11.98
C LYS A 120 -19.28 -3.42 10.49
N SER A 121 -19.86 -2.59 9.61
CA SER A 121 -19.72 -2.71 8.15
C SER A 121 -18.26 -2.56 7.67
N MET A 122 -17.43 -1.77 8.37
CA MET A 122 -16.02 -1.59 8.01
C MET A 122 -15.18 -2.86 8.24
N LEU A 123 -15.49 -3.64 9.27
CA LEU A 123 -14.79 -4.91 9.54
C LEU A 123 -15.08 -5.97 8.46
N LEU A 124 -16.31 -5.96 7.92
CA LEU A 124 -16.70 -6.81 6.80
C LEU A 124 -15.99 -6.39 5.50
N SER A 125 -15.89 -5.08 5.25
CA SER A 125 -15.19 -4.53 4.07
C SER A 125 -13.68 -4.79 4.08
N LEU A 126 -13.08 -4.98 5.25
CA LEU A 126 -11.67 -5.32 5.41
C LEU A 126 -11.40 -6.84 5.49
N GLY A 127 -12.45 -7.69 5.42
CA GLY A 127 -12.32 -9.15 5.44
C GLY A 127 -11.79 -9.71 6.76
N LEU A 128 -12.00 -8.98 7.87
CA LEU A 128 -11.55 -9.36 9.23
C LEU A 128 -12.64 -10.08 10.05
N LEU A 129 -13.77 -10.40 9.41
CA LEU A 129 -14.92 -11.13 9.94
C LEU A 129 -15.37 -12.15 8.89
#